data_AF-A0A3B8UR84-F1
#
_entry.id   AF-A0A3B8UR84-F1
#
_cell.length_a   1.000
_cell.length_b   1.000
_cell.length_c   1.000
_cell.angle_alpha   90.00
_cell.angle_beta   90.00
_cell.angle_gamma   90.00
#
_symmetry.space_group_name_H-M   'P 1'
#
loop_
_entity.id
_entity.type
_entity.pdbx_description
1 polymer ?
#
loop_
_entity_poly.entity_id
_entity_poly.type
_entity_poly.pdbx_seq_one_letter_code
_entity_poly.pdbx_strand_id
1 'polypeptide(L)'
;NKGQQDYLLPYVEDGTVILIGATTENPYFEVNGALISRSIIFELKPLTKDDIKEILKRAVYDKERGMGSYKAKIDDDALEFLADISNGDARNALNAIELGILTTDRSQDGIIHIDIKTAEQCIQKRAIRYDKTGDNHYDTISAFIKSMRGSDPDAVSYYLAKMLYAGEDIKFIARRIMICASEDVGNADPNALVVAVSAAQAVERIGMPEARIILSQAALYVACAPKSNACYMAVDKALDIVKTTKTQPVPAHLQDAHYKGSAKLGHGVGYKYAHDYPNHYVSQQYLPDALVDESFYSPTDNGYEKHIKEHLDRIRSEAQK
;
A
#
# COMPACT_ATOMS: atom_id res chain seq x y z
N ASN A 1 12.62 0.10 -16.80
CA ASN A 1 11.69 -0.45 -17.83
C ASN A 1 12.25 -1.80 -18.29
N LYS A 2 11.43 -2.85 -18.37
CA LYS A 2 11.83 -4.22 -18.75
C LYS A 2 12.71 -4.30 -20.01
N GLY A 3 12.41 -3.52 -21.05
CA GLY A 3 13.19 -3.50 -22.29
C GLY A 3 14.64 -3.01 -22.13
N GLN A 4 14.94 -2.21 -21.10
CA GLN A 4 16.33 -1.80 -20.80
C GLN A 4 17.11 -2.92 -20.10
N GLN A 5 16.43 -3.77 -19.32
CA GLN A 5 17.06 -4.90 -18.64
C GLN A 5 17.34 -6.04 -19.61
N ASP A 6 16.42 -6.30 -20.55
CA ASP A 6 16.56 -7.38 -21.54
C ASP A 6 17.76 -7.19 -22.48
N TYR A 7 18.13 -5.94 -22.74
CA TYR A 7 19.30 -5.60 -23.52
C TYR A 7 20.61 -6.15 -22.94
N LEU A 8 20.69 -6.33 -21.61
CA LEU A 8 21.91 -6.79 -20.95
C LEU A 8 22.06 -8.32 -20.97
N LEU A 9 20.99 -9.08 -21.24
CA LEU A 9 20.99 -10.55 -21.16
C LEU A 9 22.05 -11.22 -22.03
N PRO A 10 22.20 -10.89 -23.34
CA PRO A 10 23.16 -11.59 -24.20
C PRO A 10 24.60 -11.44 -23.69
N TYR A 11 24.95 -10.27 -23.17
CA TYR A 11 26.29 -9.95 -22.66
C TYR A 11 26.60 -10.58 -21.31
N VAL A 12 25.56 -10.86 -20.52
CA VAL A 12 25.69 -11.62 -19.26
C VAL A 12 25.84 -13.11 -19.55
N GLU A 13 25.12 -13.61 -20.56
CA GLU A 13 25.14 -15.03 -20.95
C GLU A 13 26.43 -15.46 -21.64
N ASP A 14 26.98 -14.63 -22.52
CA ASP A 14 28.23 -14.91 -23.23
C ASP A 14 29.50 -14.57 -22.41
N GLY A 15 29.31 -14.00 -21.21
CA GLY A 15 30.38 -13.64 -20.28
C GLY A 15 31.13 -12.35 -20.65
N THR A 16 30.62 -11.55 -21.59
CA THR A 16 31.20 -10.25 -21.94
C THR A 16 31.21 -9.29 -20.74
N VAL A 17 30.19 -9.35 -19.87
CA VAL A 17 30.10 -8.52 -18.66
C VAL A 17 29.75 -9.33 -17.41
N ILE A 18 30.33 -8.92 -16.28
CA ILE A 18 29.87 -9.35 -14.94
C ILE A 18 28.90 -8.29 -14.42
N LEU A 19 27.62 -8.65 -14.33
CA LEU A 19 26.58 -7.74 -13.85
C LEU A 19 26.53 -7.74 -12.32
N ILE A 20 26.81 -6.58 -11.70
CA ILE A 20 26.58 -6.33 -10.28
C ILE A 20 25.46 -5.30 -10.17
N GLY A 21 24.25 -5.77 -9.87
CA GLY A 21 23.11 -4.91 -9.60
C GLY A 21 22.98 -4.61 -8.10
N ALA A 22 22.67 -3.36 -7.77
CA ALA A 22 22.31 -2.94 -6.42
C ALA A 22 20.92 -2.32 -6.44
N THR A 23 20.08 -2.69 -5.49
CA THR A 23 18.72 -2.15 -5.35
C THR A 23 18.34 -2.09 -3.87
N THR A 24 17.52 -1.11 -3.52
CA THR A 24 16.82 -1.03 -2.22
C THR A 24 15.47 -1.77 -2.25
N GLU A 25 15.07 -2.25 -3.43
CA GLU A 25 13.81 -2.95 -3.73
C GLU A 25 13.97 -4.47 -3.69
N ASN A 26 12.85 -5.20 -3.57
CA ASN A 26 12.87 -6.65 -3.74
C ASN A 26 13.22 -6.99 -5.20
N PRO A 27 14.35 -7.70 -5.44
CA PRO A 27 14.77 -8.04 -6.78
C PRO A 27 13.76 -8.90 -7.53
N TYR A 28 12.92 -9.69 -6.84
CA TYR A 28 11.92 -10.57 -7.47
C TYR A 28 10.75 -9.82 -8.12
N PHE A 29 10.52 -8.55 -7.76
CA PHE A 29 9.46 -7.73 -8.36
C PHE A 29 9.96 -6.81 -9.47
N GLU A 30 11.13 -6.18 -9.25
CA GLU A 30 11.64 -5.12 -10.14
C GLU A 30 12.62 -5.62 -11.21
N VAL A 31 13.23 -6.78 -11.02
CA VAL A 31 14.20 -7.36 -11.97
C VAL A 31 13.52 -8.42 -12.83
N ASN A 32 13.82 -8.45 -14.13
CA ASN A 32 13.33 -9.52 -15.01
C ASN A 32 13.82 -10.88 -14.49
N GLY A 33 12.90 -11.84 -14.37
CA GLY A 33 13.17 -13.22 -14.00
C GLY A 33 14.31 -13.87 -14.79
N ALA A 34 14.53 -13.49 -16.05
CA ALA A 34 15.66 -13.98 -16.85
C ALA A 34 17.04 -13.54 -16.32
N LEU A 35 17.16 -12.32 -15.80
CA LEU A 35 18.39 -11.85 -15.14
C LEU A 35 18.53 -12.46 -13.75
N ILE A 36 17.42 -12.60 -13.01
CA ILE A 36 17.41 -13.25 -11.69
C ILE A 36 17.93 -14.67 -11.77
N SER A 37 17.52 -15.46 -12.77
CA SER A 37 17.97 -16.85 -12.92
C SER A 37 19.46 -17.00 -13.24
N ARG A 38 20.15 -15.91 -13.57
CA ARG A 38 21.59 -15.84 -13.89
C ARG A 38 22.39 -15.05 -12.84
N SER A 39 21.73 -14.58 -11.79
CA SER A 39 22.32 -13.75 -10.74
C SER A 39 22.27 -14.45 -9.39
N ILE A 40 23.22 -14.12 -8.52
CA ILE A 40 23.18 -14.49 -7.10
C ILE A 40 22.64 -13.29 -6.34
N ILE A 41 21.60 -13.49 -5.54
CA ILE A 41 21.00 -12.44 -4.72
C ILE A 41 21.66 -12.45 -3.35
N PHE A 42 22.22 -11.30 -2.95
CA PHE A 42 22.71 -11.04 -1.61
C PHE A 42 21.85 -9.99 -0.94
N GLU A 43 21.30 -10.31 0.24
CA GLU A 43 20.62 -9.34 1.08
C GLU A 43 21.65 -8.59 1.93
N LEU A 44 21.68 -7.26 1.80
CA LEU A 44 22.50 -6.40 2.65
C LEU A 44 21.63 -5.78 3.74
N LYS A 45 22.08 -5.91 4.99
CA LYS A 45 21.38 -5.32 6.14
C LYS A 45 21.86 -3.89 6.39
N PRO A 46 21.00 -3.03 6.97
CA PRO A 46 21.44 -1.76 7.54
C PRO A 46 22.65 -1.96 8.45
N LEU A 47 23.60 -1.03 8.37
CA LEU A 47 24.75 -1.02 9.27
C LEU A 47 24.30 -0.78 10.70
N THR A 48 25.00 -1.40 11.65
CA THR A 48 24.75 -1.12 13.06
C THR A 48 25.25 0.28 13.40
N LYS A 49 24.82 0.80 14.55
CA LYS A 49 25.28 2.10 15.04
C LYS A 49 26.80 2.13 15.18
N ASP A 50 27.39 1.06 15.71
CA ASP A 50 28.84 0.96 15.89
C ASP A 50 29.60 0.93 14.56
N ASP A 51 29.07 0.24 13.54
CA ASP A 51 29.64 0.25 12.19
C ASP A 51 29.67 1.67 11.61
N ILE A 52 28.58 2.43 11.77
CA ILE A 52 28.52 3.83 11.30
C ILE A 52 29.52 4.70 12.07
N LYS A 53 29.63 4.53 13.40
CA LYS A 53 30.62 5.27 14.20
C LYS A 53 32.03 4.99 13.73
N GLU A 54 32.35 3.74 13.39
CA GLU A 54 33.66 3.38 12.85
C GLU A 54 33.92 4.02 11.49
N ILE A 55 32.94 3.99 10.58
CA ILE A 55 33.03 4.63 9.26
C ILE A 55 33.26 6.15 9.40
N LEU A 56 32.51 6.82 10.28
CA LEU A 56 32.66 8.25 10.55
C LEU A 56 34.05 8.56 11.12
N LYS A 57 34.55 7.79 12.10
CA LYS A 57 35.91 7.97 12.62
C LYS A 57 36.97 7.82 11.52
N ARG A 58 36.84 6.81 10.67
CA ARG A 58 37.75 6.62 9.52
C ARG A 58 37.69 7.82 8.58
N ALA A 59 36.51 8.32 8.25
CA ALA A 59 36.34 9.48 7.38
C ALA A 59 36.95 10.75 7.95
N VAL A 60 36.81 11.02 9.25
CA VAL A 60 37.37 12.22 9.89
C VAL A 60 38.90 12.17 9.96
N TYR A 61 39.49 11.01 10.24
CA TYR A 61 40.91 10.92 10.61
C TYR A 61 41.84 10.36 9.52
N ASP A 62 41.32 9.69 8.48
CA ASP A 62 42.12 9.19 7.35
C ASP A 62 42.61 10.38 6.49
N LYS A 63 43.93 10.48 6.29
CA LYS A 63 44.57 11.59 5.56
C LYS A 63 44.59 11.41 4.05
N GLU A 64 44.43 10.19 3.56
CA GLU A 64 44.54 9.86 2.14
C GLU A 64 43.17 9.73 1.48
N ARG A 65 42.23 9.06 2.17
CA ARG A 65 40.89 8.74 1.64
C ARG A 65 39.76 9.42 2.42
N GLY A 66 40.10 10.18 3.46
CA GLY A 66 39.16 10.92 4.28
C GLY A 66 39.49 12.41 4.36
N MET A 67 39.06 13.03 5.45
CA MET A 67 39.15 14.45 5.73
C MET A 67 40.26 14.79 6.73
N GLY A 68 41.19 13.86 7.00
CA GLY A 68 42.25 14.05 8.00
C GLY A 68 43.18 15.24 7.72
N SER A 69 43.27 15.70 6.46
CA SER A 69 44.03 16.90 6.06
C SER A 69 43.42 18.22 6.58
N TYR A 70 42.11 18.23 6.85
CA TYR A 70 41.39 19.38 7.38
C TYR A 70 41.65 19.63 8.87
N LYS A 71 42.26 18.65 9.57
CA LYS A 71 42.47 18.66 11.03
C LYS A 71 41.17 18.87 11.80
N ALA A 72 40.17 18.07 11.46
CA ALA A 72 38.91 18.02 12.21
C ALA A 72 39.01 17.05 13.40
N LYS A 73 38.25 17.34 14.45
CA LYS A 73 38.04 16.47 15.61
C LYS A 73 36.54 16.38 15.85
N ILE A 74 36.02 15.16 15.89
CA ILE A 74 34.61 14.90 16.20
C ILE A 74 34.49 14.47 17.66
N ASP A 75 33.54 15.07 18.36
CA ASP A 75 33.21 14.71 19.74
C ASP A 75 32.36 13.43 19.78
N ASP A 76 32.45 12.65 20.87
CA ASP A 76 31.79 11.34 20.96
C ASP A 76 30.26 11.46 20.95
N ASP A 77 29.69 12.55 21.47
CA ASP A 77 28.25 12.85 21.44
C ASP A 77 27.76 13.21 20.04
N ALA A 78 28.51 14.03 19.31
CA ALA A 78 28.26 14.33 17.89
C ALA A 78 28.33 13.06 17.03
N LEU A 79 29.32 12.20 17.29
CA LEU A 79 29.49 10.92 16.63
C LEU A 79 28.32 9.97 16.92
N GLU A 80 27.91 9.87 18.19
CA GLU A 80 26.76 9.05 18.62
C GLU A 80 25.47 9.52 17.94
N PHE A 81 25.27 10.83 17.86
CA PHE A 81 24.12 11.46 17.26
C PHE A 81 24.06 11.26 15.74
N LEU A 82 25.17 11.47 15.02
CA LEU A 82 25.24 11.22 13.57
C LEU A 82 25.05 9.73 13.24
N ALA A 83 25.55 8.83 14.08
CA ALA A 83 25.29 7.41 13.89
C ALA A 83 23.81 7.06 14.09
N ASP A 84 23.17 7.63 15.12
CA ASP A 84 21.74 7.41 15.41
C ASP A 84 20.84 7.92 14.29
N ILE A 85 21.08 9.15 13.83
CA ILE A 85 20.23 9.80 12.83
C ILE A 85 20.35 9.15 11.45
N SER A 86 21.52 8.55 11.16
CA SER A 86 21.79 7.89 9.88
C SER A 86 20.95 6.63 9.65
N ASN A 87 20.45 6.01 10.73
CA ASN A 87 19.67 4.78 10.71
C ASN A 87 20.28 3.68 9.81
N GLY A 88 21.60 3.49 9.94
CA GLY A 88 22.36 2.48 9.19
C GLY A 88 22.68 2.83 7.73
N ASP A 89 22.52 4.09 7.31
CA ASP A 89 22.97 4.60 6.01
C ASP A 89 24.31 5.36 6.13
N ALA A 90 25.40 4.70 5.76
CA ALA A 90 26.74 5.29 5.77
C ALA A 90 26.88 6.52 4.85
N ARG A 91 26.16 6.57 3.72
CA ARG A 91 26.26 7.69 2.77
C ARG A 91 25.73 8.96 3.41
N ASN A 92 24.57 8.89 4.06
CA ASN A 92 23.99 10.03 4.76
C ASN A 92 24.88 10.50 5.92
N ALA A 93 25.44 9.56 6.69
CA ALA A 93 26.37 9.87 7.77
C ALA A 93 27.63 10.59 7.24
N LEU A 94 28.22 10.07 6.16
CA LEU A 94 29.40 10.64 5.52
C LEU A 94 29.14 12.04 4.95
N ASN A 95 28.01 12.24 4.28
CA ASN A 95 27.63 13.56 3.75
C ASN A 95 27.44 14.59 4.88
N ALA A 96 26.82 14.19 6.00
CA ALA A 96 26.61 15.07 7.14
C ALA A 96 27.95 15.48 7.79
N ILE A 97 28.88 14.55 7.98
CA ILE A 97 30.19 14.88 8.55
C ILE A 97 31.06 15.68 7.58
N GLU A 98 31.03 15.38 6.28
CA GLU A 98 31.73 16.16 5.25
C GLU A 98 31.22 17.61 5.25
N LEU A 99 29.90 17.80 5.25
CA LEU A 99 29.31 19.12 5.35
C LEU A 99 29.78 19.85 6.62
N GLY A 100 29.73 19.18 7.78
CA GLY A 100 30.19 19.75 9.03
C GLY A 100 31.64 20.18 9.00
N ILE A 101 32.53 19.40 8.39
CA ILE A 101 33.94 19.77 8.25
C ILE A 101 34.13 20.94 7.30
N LEU A 102 33.39 20.98 6.18
CA LEU A 102 33.55 22.01 5.16
C LEU A 102 32.93 23.36 5.54
N THR A 103 31.93 23.37 6.42
CA THR A 103 31.21 24.61 6.81
C THR A 103 31.61 25.15 8.18
N THR A 104 32.38 24.40 8.97
CA THR A 104 32.79 24.83 10.32
C THR A 104 34.17 25.46 10.27
N ASP A 105 34.25 26.71 10.73
CA ASP A 105 35.51 27.43 10.81
C ASP A 105 36.46 26.77 11.83
N ARG A 106 37.76 26.94 11.59
CA ARG A 106 38.79 26.50 12.54
C ARG A 106 38.71 27.32 13.83
N SER A 107 38.81 26.63 14.96
CA SER A 107 38.96 27.28 16.27
C SER A 107 40.37 27.88 16.43
N GLN A 108 40.59 28.57 17.54
CA GLN A 108 41.88 29.24 17.85
C GLN A 108 43.07 28.27 17.93
N ASP A 109 42.81 26.98 18.18
CA ASP A 109 43.81 25.90 18.17
C ASP A 109 44.13 25.37 16.76
N GLY A 110 43.47 25.92 15.73
CA GLY A 110 43.61 25.51 14.34
C GLY A 110 42.91 24.19 13.98
N ILE A 111 42.06 23.66 14.87
CA ILE A 111 41.28 22.44 14.70
C ILE A 111 39.82 22.80 14.38
N ILE A 112 39.18 22.01 13.52
CA ILE A 112 37.73 22.08 13.29
C ILE A 112 37.06 21.15 14.30
N HIS A 113 36.30 21.70 15.24
CA HIS A 113 35.60 20.90 16.25
C HIS A 113 34.17 20.62 15.79
N ILE A 114 33.85 19.35 15.58
CA ILE A 114 32.50 18.90 15.26
C ILE A 114 31.83 18.47 16.56
N ASP A 115 31.18 19.44 17.20
CA ASP A 115 30.35 19.25 18.39
C ASP A 115 28.91 18.84 18.02
N ILE A 116 28.10 18.55 19.03
CA ILE A 116 26.71 18.14 18.84
C ILE A 116 25.89 19.18 18.06
N LYS A 117 26.11 20.47 18.29
CA LYS A 117 25.38 21.56 17.62
C LYS A 117 25.72 21.63 16.14
N THR A 118 27.00 21.46 15.82
CA THR A 118 27.49 21.39 14.44
C THR A 118 26.85 20.20 13.74
N ALA A 119 26.85 19.03 14.39
CA ALA A 119 26.22 17.83 13.84
C ALA A 119 24.71 18.02 13.60
N GLU A 120 23.98 18.67 14.52
CA GLU A 120 22.55 19.00 14.37
C GLU A 120 22.28 19.89 13.15
N GLN A 121 23.16 20.85 12.88
CA GLN A 121 23.04 21.76 11.74
C GLN A 121 23.34 21.10 10.39
N CYS A 122 24.13 20.02 10.39
CA CYS A 122 24.57 19.34 9.17
C CYS A 122 23.61 18.26 8.68
N ILE A 123 22.54 17.98 9.44
CA ILE A 123 21.54 16.99 9.07
C ILE A 123 20.43 17.65 8.25
N GLN A 124 20.25 17.18 7.03
CA GLN A 124 18.98 17.33 6.32
C GLN A 124 17.92 16.45 6.99
N LYS A 125 16.67 16.93 7.12
CA LYS A 125 15.53 16.25 7.77
C LYS A 125 15.64 14.72 7.74
N ARG A 126 15.50 14.09 8.91
CA ARG A 126 15.57 12.63 9.16
C ARG A 126 15.11 11.84 7.93
N ALA A 127 16.04 11.20 7.24
CA ALA A 127 15.74 10.25 6.17
C ALA A 127 15.17 8.99 6.83
N ILE A 128 13.87 8.98 7.15
CA ILE A 128 13.18 7.71 7.39
C ILE A 128 13.35 6.93 6.09
N ARG A 129 13.95 5.72 6.18
CA ARG A 129 14.00 4.76 5.07
C ARG A 129 12.57 4.52 4.61
N TYR A 130 12.17 5.25 3.59
CA TYR A 130 10.88 5.17 2.97
C TYR A 130 11.11 5.46 1.52
N ASP A 131 11.41 4.36 0.83
CA ASP A 131 11.55 4.40 -0.60
C ASP A 131 10.14 4.42 -1.17
N LYS A 132 9.79 5.46 -1.93
CA LYS A 132 8.44 5.62 -2.50
C LYS A 132 8.16 4.59 -3.59
N THR A 133 9.18 3.86 -4.04
CA THR A 133 9.07 2.72 -4.96
C THR A 133 9.29 1.37 -4.26
N GLY A 134 9.51 1.43 -2.94
CA GLY A 134 10.08 0.47 -1.99
C GLY A 134 9.29 -0.78 -1.59
N ASP A 135 10.00 -1.85 -1.20
CA ASP A 135 9.49 -2.89 -0.28
C ASP A 135 8.97 -2.31 1.04
N ASN A 136 9.70 -1.36 1.63
CA ASN A 136 9.31 -0.74 2.91
C ASN A 136 8.04 0.14 2.75
N HIS A 137 7.80 0.66 1.55
CA HIS A 137 6.53 1.28 1.19
C HIS A 137 5.40 0.24 1.20
N TYR A 138 5.59 -0.90 0.52
CA TYR A 138 4.61 -1.99 0.50
C TYR A 138 4.36 -2.59 1.88
N ASP A 139 5.38 -2.79 2.71
CA ASP A 139 5.25 -3.29 4.07
C ASP A 139 4.52 -2.29 4.97
N THR A 140 4.85 -1.00 4.85
CA THR A 140 4.20 0.04 5.67
C THR A 140 2.73 0.19 5.30
N ILE A 141 2.39 0.23 4.00
CA ILE A 141 0.98 0.31 3.58
C ILE A 141 0.23 -0.99 3.88
N SER A 142 0.89 -2.14 3.76
CA SER A 142 0.35 -3.45 4.15
C SER A 142 0.03 -3.49 5.64
N ALA A 143 0.92 -2.98 6.49
CA ALA A 143 0.68 -2.86 7.92
C ALA A 143 -0.47 -1.88 8.22
N PHE A 144 -0.51 -0.72 7.55
CA PHE A 144 -1.60 0.24 7.67
C PHE A 144 -2.98 -0.38 7.35
N ILE A 145 -3.09 -1.11 6.23
CA ILE A 145 -4.33 -1.81 5.83
C ILE A 145 -4.69 -2.90 6.84
N LYS A 146 -3.71 -3.72 7.26
CA LYS A 146 -3.94 -4.77 8.26
C LYS A 146 -4.36 -4.21 9.61
N SER A 147 -3.85 -3.04 10.01
CA SER A 147 -4.29 -2.35 11.23
C SER A 147 -5.73 -1.84 11.11
N MET A 148 -6.13 -1.26 9.97
CA MET A 148 -7.54 -0.88 9.75
C MET A 148 -8.46 -2.11 9.79
N ARG A 149 -8.09 -3.18 9.08
CA ARG A 149 -8.81 -4.47 9.07
C ARG A 149 -8.90 -5.10 10.46
N GLY A 150 -7.79 -5.07 11.20
CA GLY A 150 -7.66 -5.58 12.56
C GLY A 150 -8.33 -4.71 13.62
N SER A 151 -8.90 -3.56 13.25
CA SER A 151 -9.56 -2.61 14.15
C SER A 151 -8.64 -2.05 15.24
N ASP A 152 -7.40 -1.73 14.88
CA ASP A 152 -6.41 -1.11 15.76
C ASP A 152 -6.16 0.36 15.37
N PRO A 153 -6.90 1.32 15.97
CA PRO A 153 -6.80 2.75 15.61
C PRO A 153 -5.44 3.38 15.93
N ASP A 154 -4.75 2.86 16.96
CA ASP A 154 -3.44 3.37 17.37
C ASP A 154 -2.37 2.99 16.34
N ALA A 155 -2.35 1.72 15.92
CA ALA A 155 -1.47 1.25 14.86
C ALA A 155 -1.76 1.93 13.52
N VAL A 156 -3.04 2.14 13.18
CA VAL A 156 -3.46 2.93 11.99
C VAL A 156 -2.86 4.33 12.02
N SER A 157 -2.96 5.02 13.17
CA SER A 157 -2.41 6.36 13.35
C SER A 157 -0.89 6.38 13.19
N TYR A 158 -0.20 5.39 13.77
CA TYR A 158 1.25 5.26 13.68
C TYR A 158 1.72 5.03 12.23
N TYR A 159 1.14 4.06 11.52
CA TYR A 159 1.54 3.78 10.14
C TYR A 159 1.17 4.91 9.18
N LEU A 160 0.04 5.60 9.40
CA LEU A 160 -0.29 6.82 8.66
C LEU A 160 0.78 7.90 8.88
N ALA A 161 1.15 8.17 10.13
CA ALA A 161 2.17 9.16 10.45
C ALA A 161 3.53 8.79 9.84
N LYS A 162 3.91 7.51 9.88
CA LYS A 162 5.14 7.00 9.24
C LYS A 162 5.16 7.27 7.74
N MET A 163 4.08 6.94 7.03
CA MET A 163 3.95 7.20 5.58
C MET A 163 4.00 8.69 5.26
N LEU A 164 3.26 9.52 6.00
CA LEU A 164 3.19 10.97 5.77
C LEU A 164 4.53 11.66 6.06
N TYR A 165 5.18 11.31 7.16
CA TYR A 165 6.49 11.87 7.50
C TYR A 165 7.51 11.57 6.41
N ALA A 166 7.41 10.38 5.84
CA ALA A 166 8.34 9.91 4.84
C ALA A 166 7.92 10.27 3.39
N GLY A 167 6.88 11.10 3.27
CA GLY A 167 6.50 11.79 2.04
C GLY A 167 5.66 10.96 1.08
N GLU A 168 4.99 9.91 1.53
CA GLU A 168 4.08 9.12 0.70
C GLU A 168 3.06 9.99 -0.04
N ASP A 169 2.67 9.55 -1.25
CA ASP A 169 1.59 10.20 -1.97
C ASP A 169 0.27 10.07 -1.18
N ILE A 170 -0.25 11.21 -0.73
CA ILE A 170 -1.53 11.30 -0.02
C ILE A 170 -2.69 10.71 -0.82
N LYS A 171 -2.63 10.74 -2.17
CA LYS A 171 -3.64 10.09 -3.02
C LYS A 171 -3.51 8.58 -2.99
N PHE A 172 -2.30 8.05 -2.87
CA PHE A 172 -2.08 6.61 -2.69
C PHE A 172 -2.68 6.13 -1.36
N ILE A 173 -2.42 6.83 -0.26
CA ILE A 173 -3.02 6.51 1.05
C ILE A 173 -4.55 6.54 0.96
N ALA A 174 -5.12 7.61 0.37
CA ALA A 174 -6.57 7.72 0.21
C ALA A 174 -7.19 6.56 -0.59
N ARG A 175 -6.54 6.13 -1.69
CA ARG A 175 -6.97 4.95 -2.46
C ARG A 175 -7.03 3.69 -1.61
N ARG A 176 -6.05 3.50 -0.72
CA ARG A 176 -5.99 2.30 0.15
C ARG A 176 -7.05 2.32 1.24
N ILE A 177 -7.39 3.50 1.77
CA ILE A 177 -8.54 3.64 2.69
C ILE A 177 -9.85 3.28 1.97
N MET A 178 -10.06 3.77 0.74
CA MET A 178 -11.26 3.43 -0.05
C MET A 178 -11.39 1.93 -0.31
N ILE A 179 -10.29 1.26 -0.69
CA ILE A 179 -10.27 -0.20 -0.89
C ILE A 179 -10.64 -0.92 0.41
N CYS A 180 -10.00 -0.58 1.54
CA CYS A 180 -10.28 -1.21 2.82
C CYS A 180 -11.73 -0.97 3.29
N ALA A 181 -12.31 0.21 3.02
CA ALA A 181 -13.71 0.49 3.31
C ALA A 181 -14.67 -0.44 2.55
N SER A 182 -14.37 -0.82 1.30
CA SER A 182 -15.20 -1.76 0.54
C SER A 182 -14.87 -3.23 0.82
N GLU A 183 -13.59 -3.55 1.03
CA GLU A 183 -13.10 -4.93 1.20
C GLU A 183 -13.33 -5.47 2.61
N ASP A 184 -13.06 -4.65 3.63
CA ASP A 184 -12.99 -5.10 5.03
C ASP A 184 -14.17 -4.59 5.91
N VAL A 185 -14.89 -3.57 5.45
CA VAL A 185 -16.12 -3.06 6.10
C VAL A 185 -17.36 -3.42 5.28
N GLY A 186 -17.36 -3.12 3.98
CA GLY A 186 -18.43 -3.51 3.06
C GLY A 186 -19.80 -3.02 3.50
N ASN A 187 -20.81 -3.89 3.39
CA ASN A 187 -22.18 -3.55 3.80
C ASN A 187 -22.41 -3.64 5.32
N ALA A 188 -21.39 -3.99 6.13
CA ALA A 188 -21.54 -3.92 7.59
C ALA A 188 -21.65 -2.47 8.06
N ASP A 189 -21.01 -1.54 7.34
CA ASP A 189 -21.30 -0.12 7.41
C ASP A 189 -21.12 0.54 6.02
N PRO A 190 -22.20 0.68 5.24
CA PRO A 190 -22.13 1.27 3.90
C PRO A 190 -21.59 2.71 3.87
N ASN A 191 -21.65 3.45 4.98
CA ASN A 191 -21.11 4.81 5.04
C ASN A 191 -19.57 4.85 5.00
N ALA A 192 -18.88 3.75 5.30
CA ALA A 192 -17.41 3.71 5.28
C ALA A 192 -16.85 4.09 3.91
N LEU A 193 -17.44 3.60 2.82
CA LEU A 193 -17.01 3.97 1.47
C LEU A 193 -17.32 5.45 1.18
N VAL A 194 -18.47 5.96 1.63
CA VAL A 194 -18.86 7.36 1.45
C VAL A 194 -17.89 8.31 2.15
N VAL A 195 -17.52 7.98 3.40
CA VAL A 195 -16.52 8.72 4.19
C VAL A 195 -15.16 8.67 3.48
N ALA A 196 -14.71 7.49 3.05
CA ALA A 196 -13.42 7.32 2.40
C ALA A 196 -13.32 8.07 1.06
N VAL A 197 -14.38 8.03 0.23
CA VAL A 197 -14.44 8.77 -1.05
C VAL A 197 -14.46 10.27 -0.83
N SER A 198 -15.26 10.75 0.14
CA SER A 198 -15.32 12.17 0.49
C SER A 198 -13.96 12.67 0.98
N ALA A 199 -13.28 11.86 1.80
CA ALA A 199 -11.93 12.14 2.27
C ALA A 199 -10.92 12.18 1.12
N ALA A 200 -10.97 11.23 0.18
CA ALA A 200 -10.09 11.22 -0.99
C ALA A 200 -10.25 12.50 -1.83
N GLN A 201 -11.48 12.92 -2.11
CA GLN A 201 -11.75 14.17 -2.83
C GLN A 201 -11.25 15.41 -2.07
N ALA A 202 -11.43 15.45 -0.75
CA ALA A 202 -10.97 16.56 0.07
C ALA A 202 -9.44 16.62 0.14
N VAL A 203 -8.77 15.47 0.26
CA VAL A 203 -7.30 15.35 0.24
C VAL A 203 -6.70 15.91 -1.05
N GLU A 204 -7.29 15.60 -2.20
CA GLU A 204 -6.84 16.13 -3.49
C GLU A 204 -6.97 17.65 -3.61
N ARG A 205 -8.02 18.22 -3.01
CA ARG A 205 -8.31 19.66 -3.08
C ARG A 205 -7.49 20.49 -2.09
N ILE A 206 -7.16 19.90 -0.93
CA ILE A 206 -6.54 20.64 0.19
C ILE A 206 -5.02 20.44 0.20
N GLY A 207 -4.53 19.23 -0.03
CA GLY A 207 -3.10 18.94 0.01
C GLY A 207 -2.50 18.97 1.42
N MET A 208 -1.17 18.81 1.50
CA MET A 208 -0.44 18.82 2.77
C MET A 208 -0.11 20.25 3.23
N PRO A 209 -0.08 20.53 4.55
CA PRO A 209 -0.14 19.55 5.64
C PRO A 209 -1.55 19.14 6.13
N GLU A 210 -2.62 19.86 5.78
CA GLU A 210 -3.99 19.63 6.30
C GLU A 210 -4.59 18.29 5.89
N ALA A 211 -4.20 17.74 4.73
CA ALA A 211 -4.63 16.42 4.26
C ALA A 211 -4.38 15.30 5.29
N ARG A 212 -3.37 15.43 6.17
CA ARG A 212 -3.12 14.46 7.25
C ARG A 212 -4.33 14.27 8.18
N ILE A 213 -5.07 15.35 8.43
CA ILE A 213 -6.21 15.35 9.36
C ILE A 213 -7.38 14.58 8.73
N ILE A 214 -7.61 14.83 7.43
CA ILE A 214 -8.68 14.20 6.66
C ILE A 214 -8.40 12.70 6.47
N LEU A 215 -7.15 12.35 6.12
CA LEU A 215 -6.73 10.96 6.02
C LEU A 215 -6.88 10.22 7.36
N SER A 216 -6.48 10.86 8.45
CA SER A 216 -6.61 10.29 9.80
C SER A 216 -8.07 10.04 10.16
N GLN A 217 -8.96 11.01 9.92
CA GLN A 217 -10.40 10.86 10.17
C GLN A 217 -10.99 9.66 9.42
N ALA A 218 -10.70 9.53 8.13
CA ALA A 218 -11.25 8.44 7.31
C ALA A 218 -10.66 7.08 7.70
N ALA A 219 -9.34 6.99 7.92
CA ALA A 219 -8.69 5.75 8.31
C ALA A 219 -9.18 5.24 9.67
N LEU A 220 -9.36 6.15 10.64
CA LEU A 220 -9.90 5.81 11.96
C LEU A 220 -11.37 5.42 11.91
N TYR A 221 -12.16 6.05 11.04
CA TYR A 221 -13.54 5.61 10.79
C TYR A 221 -13.57 4.15 10.32
N VAL A 222 -12.78 3.81 9.29
CA VAL A 222 -12.70 2.43 8.76
C VAL A 222 -12.18 1.45 9.83
N ALA A 223 -11.17 1.85 10.61
CA ALA A 223 -10.63 1.04 11.70
C ALA A 223 -11.69 0.71 12.77
N CYS A 224 -12.54 1.67 13.13
CA CYS A 224 -13.56 1.49 14.16
C CYS A 224 -14.91 0.95 13.64
N ALA A 225 -15.11 0.87 12.32
CA ALA A 225 -16.35 0.36 11.72
C ALA A 225 -16.53 -1.16 11.94
N PRO A 226 -17.76 -1.67 11.98
CA PRO A 226 -18.02 -3.12 11.98
C PRO A 226 -17.42 -3.75 10.71
N LYS A 227 -16.79 -4.92 10.84
CA LYS A 227 -16.06 -5.57 9.75
C LYS A 227 -16.90 -6.61 9.03
N SER A 228 -16.84 -6.60 7.70
CA SER A 228 -17.36 -7.65 6.84
C SER A 228 -16.64 -7.62 5.49
N ASN A 229 -16.18 -8.80 5.05
CA ASN A 229 -15.67 -9.01 3.70
C ASN A 229 -16.68 -9.73 2.79
N ALA A 230 -17.96 -9.81 3.19
CA ALA A 230 -18.98 -10.57 2.46
C ALA A 230 -19.18 -10.07 1.02
N CYS A 231 -19.13 -8.75 0.80
CA CYS A 231 -19.21 -8.15 -0.54
C CYS A 231 -18.00 -8.51 -1.40
N TYR A 232 -16.80 -8.41 -0.83
CA TYR A 232 -15.55 -8.78 -1.47
C TYR A 232 -15.54 -10.27 -1.88
N MET A 233 -15.91 -11.16 -0.95
CA MET A 233 -15.98 -12.60 -1.24
C MET A 233 -17.06 -12.93 -2.28
N ALA A 234 -18.17 -12.18 -2.33
CA ALA A 234 -19.24 -12.44 -3.29
C ALA A 234 -18.78 -12.25 -4.73
N VAL A 235 -18.07 -11.16 -5.03
CA VAL A 235 -17.56 -10.92 -6.39
C VAL A 235 -16.43 -11.88 -6.73
N ASP A 236 -15.53 -12.18 -5.78
CA ASP A 236 -14.41 -13.10 -6.03
C ASP A 236 -14.89 -14.53 -6.33
N LYS A 237 -15.87 -15.04 -5.59
CA LYS A 237 -16.50 -16.34 -5.89
C LYS A 237 -17.18 -16.34 -7.26
N ALA A 238 -17.93 -15.30 -7.59
CA ALA A 238 -18.59 -15.20 -8.89
C ALA A 238 -17.57 -15.14 -10.05
N LEU A 239 -16.48 -14.38 -9.88
CA LEU A 239 -15.39 -14.31 -10.84
C LEU A 239 -14.68 -15.65 -11.02
N ASP A 240 -14.50 -16.43 -9.95
CA ASP A 240 -13.89 -17.75 -10.03
C ASP A 240 -14.75 -18.72 -10.86
N ILE A 241 -16.07 -18.73 -10.64
CA ILE A 241 -16.99 -19.54 -11.46
C ILE A 241 -16.94 -19.11 -12.94
N VAL A 242 -16.94 -17.80 -13.22
CA VAL A 242 -16.87 -17.30 -14.60
C VAL A 242 -15.56 -17.72 -15.30
N LYS A 243 -14.45 -17.80 -14.55
CA LYS A 243 -13.14 -18.22 -15.09
C LYS A 243 -13.05 -19.72 -15.32
N THR A 244 -13.67 -20.53 -14.45
CA THR A 244 -13.45 -21.98 -14.40
C THR A 244 -14.55 -22.77 -15.11
N THR A 245 -15.73 -22.18 -15.33
CA THR A 245 -16.87 -22.86 -15.93
C THR A 245 -17.20 -22.29 -17.32
N LYS A 246 -17.85 -23.11 -18.16
CA LYS A 246 -18.37 -22.64 -19.44
C LYS A 246 -19.48 -21.62 -19.18
N THR A 247 -19.30 -20.40 -19.68
CA THR A 247 -20.28 -19.32 -19.55
C THR A 247 -21.62 -19.77 -20.11
N GLN A 248 -22.65 -19.76 -19.26
CA GLN A 248 -24.02 -20.08 -19.64
C GLN A 248 -24.71 -18.86 -20.24
N PRO A 249 -25.67 -19.06 -21.17
CA PRO A 249 -26.47 -17.96 -21.67
C PRO A 249 -27.34 -17.38 -20.55
N VAL A 250 -27.69 -16.10 -20.68
CA VAL A 250 -28.70 -15.45 -19.84
C VAL A 250 -30.05 -16.15 -20.05
N PRO A 251 -30.80 -16.52 -18.99
CA PRO A 251 -32.14 -17.10 -19.11
C PRO A 251 -33.06 -16.26 -20.01
N ALA A 252 -33.87 -16.91 -20.85
CA ALA A 252 -34.67 -16.24 -21.88
C ALA A 252 -35.58 -15.13 -21.32
N HIS A 253 -36.20 -15.35 -20.16
CA HIS A 253 -37.05 -14.36 -19.49
C HIS A 253 -36.29 -13.15 -18.92
N LEU A 254 -34.97 -13.19 -18.85
CA LEU A 254 -34.12 -12.06 -18.45
C LEU A 254 -33.42 -11.36 -19.62
N GLN A 255 -33.53 -11.91 -20.83
CA GLN A 255 -32.94 -11.31 -22.02
C GLN A 255 -33.72 -10.06 -22.44
N ASP A 256 -33.00 -9.09 -23.04
CA ASP A 256 -33.61 -7.86 -23.53
C ASP A 256 -34.72 -8.15 -24.54
N ALA A 257 -35.90 -7.58 -24.29
CA ALA A 257 -37.09 -7.71 -25.11
C ALA A 257 -37.35 -6.49 -26.02
N HIS A 258 -36.56 -5.42 -25.90
CA HIS A 258 -36.88 -4.12 -26.53
C HIS A 258 -36.47 -3.99 -28.00
N TYR A 259 -35.68 -4.93 -28.55
CA TYR A 259 -35.22 -4.85 -29.94
C TYR A 259 -36.13 -5.60 -30.94
N LYS A 260 -36.14 -5.16 -32.20
CA LYS A 260 -36.96 -5.78 -33.26
C LYS A 260 -36.57 -7.24 -33.46
N GLY A 261 -37.50 -8.16 -33.21
CA GLY A 261 -37.31 -9.61 -33.39
C GLY A 261 -37.15 -10.39 -32.09
N SER A 262 -37.00 -9.72 -30.95
CA SER A 262 -36.93 -10.33 -29.59
C SER A 262 -38.08 -11.31 -29.32
N ALA A 263 -39.31 -10.92 -29.67
CA ALA A 263 -40.51 -11.75 -29.51
C ALA A 263 -40.47 -13.06 -30.33
N LYS A 264 -39.81 -13.06 -31.50
CA LYS A 264 -39.64 -14.28 -32.31
C LYS A 264 -38.58 -15.22 -31.75
N LEU A 265 -37.64 -14.69 -30.97
CA LEU A 265 -36.58 -15.43 -30.30
C LEU A 265 -36.97 -15.87 -28.88
N GLY A 266 -38.18 -15.52 -28.42
CA GLY A 266 -38.66 -15.84 -27.07
C GLY A 266 -38.01 -15.01 -25.95
N HIS A 267 -37.29 -13.94 -26.29
CA HIS A 267 -36.64 -13.07 -25.30
C HIS A 267 -37.68 -12.34 -24.45
N GLY A 268 -37.46 -12.30 -23.13
CA GLY A 268 -38.34 -11.65 -22.16
C GLY A 268 -39.67 -12.38 -21.91
N VAL A 269 -39.95 -13.46 -22.64
CA VAL A 269 -41.18 -14.25 -22.43
C VAL A 269 -41.10 -14.91 -21.05
N GLY A 270 -42.12 -14.68 -20.21
CA GLY A 270 -42.20 -15.22 -18.86
C GLY A 270 -41.53 -14.36 -17.78
N TYR A 271 -41.00 -13.17 -18.12
CA TYR A 271 -40.47 -12.24 -17.14
C TYR A 271 -41.55 -11.78 -16.16
N LYS A 272 -41.28 -11.92 -14.86
CA LYS A 272 -42.11 -11.37 -13.79
C LYS A 272 -41.52 -10.05 -13.30
N TYR A 273 -42.28 -8.96 -13.46
CA TYR A 273 -41.86 -7.64 -13.01
C TYR A 273 -42.05 -7.51 -11.50
N ALA A 274 -40.94 -7.43 -10.75
CA ALA A 274 -40.95 -7.55 -9.30
C ALA A 274 -41.85 -6.52 -8.59
N HIS A 275 -41.99 -5.31 -9.12
CA HIS A 275 -42.80 -4.26 -8.51
C HIS A 275 -44.30 -4.58 -8.46
N ASP A 276 -44.79 -5.48 -9.31
CA ASP A 276 -46.19 -5.92 -9.33
C ASP A 276 -46.51 -6.95 -8.22
N TYR A 277 -45.49 -7.42 -7.50
CA TYR A 277 -45.63 -8.41 -6.42
C TYR A 277 -45.50 -7.77 -5.04
N PRO A 278 -46.10 -8.38 -3.99
CA PRO A 278 -45.93 -7.93 -2.61
C PRO A 278 -44.46 -7.76 -2.22
N ASN A 279 -44.17 -6.72 -1.43
CA ASN A 279 -42.81 -6.30 -1.06
C ASN A 279 -41.88 -5.97 -2.26
N HIS A 280 -42.42 -5.83 -3.46
CA HIS A 280 -41.65 -5.70 -4.70
C HIS A 280 -40.66 -6.85 -4.92
N TYR A 281 -41.05 -8.07 -4.52
CA TYR A 281 -40.23 -9.27 -4.65
C TYR A 281 -41.03 -10.41 -5.29
N VAL A 282 -40.42 -11.10 -6.24
CA VAL A 282 -41.01 -12.27 -6.91
C VAL A 282 -40.03 -13.43 -6.93
N SER A 283 -40.52 -14.62 -6.57
CA SER A 283 -39.78 -15.86 -6.76
C SER A 283 -39.72 -16.20 -8.25
N GLN A 284 -38.54 -15.96 -8.83
CA GLN A 284 -38.16 -16.20 -10.21
C GLN A 284 -36.69 -16.58 -10.24
N GLN A 285 -36.31 -17.46 -11.16
CA GLN A 285 -34.91 -17.78 -11.40
C GLN A 285 -34.17 -16.56 -11.98
N TYR A 286 -33.04 -16.18 -11.39
CA TYR A 286 -32.19 -15.11 -11.93
C TYR A 286 -30.84 -15.62 -12.44
N LEU A 287 -30.27 -16.64 -11.79
CA LEU A 287 -29.06 -17.30 -12.24
C LEU A 287 -29.35 -18.23 -13.43
N PRO A 288 -28.36 -18.48 -14.33
CA PRO A 288 -28.48 -19.52 -15.35
C PRO A 288 -28.77 -20.90 -14.75
N ASP A 289 -29.36 -21.81 -15.55
CA ASP A 289 -29.81 -23.13 -15.10
C ASP A 289 -28.73 -23.92 -14.34
N ALA A 290 -27.47 -23.86 -14.81
CA ALA A 290 -26.36 -24.57 -14.20
C ALA A 290 -25.90 -23.98 -12.84
N LEU A 291 -26.39 -22.81 -12.46
CA LEU A 291 -25.95 -22.03 -11.29
C LEU A 291 -27.11 -21.72 -10.33
N VAL A 292 -28.30 -22.31 -10.51
CA VAL A 292 -29.49 -21.96 -9.71
C VAL A 292 -29.33 -22.21 -8.21
N ASP A 293 -28.48 -23.16 -7.84
CA ASP A 293 -28.18 -23.53 -6.45
C ASP A 293 -26.96 -22.78 -5.88
N GLU A 294 -26.31 -21.93 -6.66
CA GLU A 294 -25.14 -21.17 -6.22
C GLU A 294 -25.53 -19.97 -5.35
N SER A 295 -24.69 -19.69 -4.35
CA SER A 295 -24.85 -18.54 -3.45
C SER A 295 -23.52 -17.81 -3.28
N PHE A 296 -23.44 -16.61 -3.84
CA PHE A 296 -22.22 -15.80 -3.81
C PHE A 296 -22.16 -14.89 -2.60
N TYR A 297 -23.28 -14.23 -2.27
CA TYR A 297 -23.36 -13.26 -1.19
C TYR A 297 -24.00 -13.85 0.06
N SER A 298 -23.27 -13.84 1.16
CA SER A 298 -23.72 -14.30 2.48
C SER A 298 -23.48 -13.18 3.49
N PRO A 299 -24.47 -12.28 3.71
CA PRO A 299 -24.32 -11.20 4.69
C PRO A 299 -24.03 -11.76 6.08
N THR A 300 -23.16 -11.07 6.81
CA THR A 300 -22.84 -11.39 8.21
C THR A 300 -23.91 -10.84 9.17
N ASP A 301 -23.78 -11.15 10.45
CA ASP A 301 -24.60 -10.53 11.50
C ASP A 301 -23.97 -9.24 12.06
N ASN A 302 -22.89 -8.74 11.45
CA ASN A 302 -22.18 -7.53 11.88
C ASN A 302 -22.81 -6.27 11.30
N GLY A 303 -23.01 -5.28 12.16
CA GLY A 303 -23.47 -3.95 11.74
C GLY A 303 -24.78 -4.00 10.94
N TYR A 304 -24.80 -3.28 9.83
CA TYR A 304 -25.98 -3.14 8.98
C TYR A 304 -26.32 -4.42 8.19
N GLU A 305 -25.38 -5.36 8.00
CA GLU A 305 -25.65 -6.62 7.28
C GLU A 305 -26.70 -7.49 7.96
N LYS A 306 -26.82 -7.39 9.29
CA LYS A 306 -27.89 -8.06 10.03
C LYS A 306 -29.27 -7.67 9.49
N HIS A 307 -29.50 -6.39 9.23
CA HIS A 307 -30.77 -5.91 8.70
C HIS A 307 -30.97 -6.33 7.24
N ILE A 308 -29.89 -6.39 6.45
CA ILE A 308 -29.94 -6.92 5.07
C ILE A 308 -30.38 -8.39 5.09
N LYS A 309 -29.78 -9.19 5.96
CA LYS A 309 -30.11 -10.62 6.12
C LYS A 309 -31.55 -10.81 6.56
N GLU A 310 -31.99 -10.12 7.62
CA GLU A 310 -33.37 -10.14 8.10
C GLU A 310 -34.39 -9.74 7.01
N HIS A 311 -34.07 -8.70 6.23
CA HIS A 311 -34.91 -8.25 5.12
C HIS A 311 -35.02 -9.31 4.02
N LEU A 312 -33.90 -9.88 3.58
CA LEU A 312 -33.87 -10.90 2.53
C LEU A 312 -34.59 -12.18 2.95
N ASP A 313 -34.39 -12.63 4.18
CA ASP A 313 -35.06 -13.82 4.73
C ASP A 313 -36.57 -13.61 4.81
N ARG A 314 -37.01 -12.42 5.26
CA ARG A 314 -38.42 -12.05 5.32
C ARG A 314 -39.08 -12.08 3.94
N ILE A 315 -38.56 -11.34 2.95
CA ILE A 315 -39.19 -11.28 1.63
C ILE A 315 -39.18 -12.63 0.90
N ARG A 316 -38.16 -13.46 1.12
CA ARG A 316 -38.09 -14.83 0.57
C ARG A 316 -39.13 -15.75 1.19
N SER A 317 -39.28 -15.71 2.52
CA SER A 317 -40.26 -16.55 3.23
C SER A 317 -41.71 -16.16 2.93
N GLU A 318 -42.00 -14.86 2.78
CA GLU A 318 -43.33 -14.36 2.44
C GLU A 318 -43.73 -14.71 0.99
N ALA A 319 -42.78 -14.78 0.06
CA ALA A 319 -43.04 -15.14 -1.33
C ALA A 319 -43.17 -16.66 -1.59
N GLN A 320 -42.86 -17.50 -0.60
CA GLN A 320 -43.07 -18.95 -0.66
C GLN A 320 -44.45 -19.38 -0.14
N LYS A 321 -45.21 -18.45 0.47
CA LYS A 321 -46.59 -18.67 0.94
C LYS A 321 -47.60 -18.30 -0.13
#